data_AF-A0ABC8TJ00-F1
#
_entry.id   AF-A0ABC8TJ00-F1
#
_cell.length_a   1.000
_cell.length_b   1.000
_cell.length_c   1.000
_cell.angle_alpha   90.00
_cell.angle_beta   90.00
_cell.angle_gamma   90.00
#
_symmetry.space_group_name_H-M   'P 1'
#
loop_
_entity.id
_entity.type
_entity.pdbx_description
1 polymer ?
#
loop_
_entity_poly.entity_id
_entity_poly.type
_entity_poly.pdbx_seq_one_letter_code
_entity_poly.pdbx_strand_id
1 'polypeptide(L)'
;MAGKKKAFWFLLLFVSELLAAEESKQPKLGTVVGIDLGTTYSCVCAYRNGQAEIIANDQGNRTAQSLVLSDSLEESSERYEDGALQAVNKDGKPFIQVKIKDDVVKQFSPEEISALILGKMKETAESYLGKKIKDVVITVPAYFNDAQRQATKDAGAIAGLNVARMINEPTAAAISYGLDKKGGENILFLTLVAVHLMSACCP
;
A
#
# COMPACT_ATOMS: atom_id res chain seq x y z
N MET A 1 35.16 48.49 19.90
CA MET A 1 34.92 47.54 18.77
C MET A 1 34.81 46.06 19.15
N ALA A 2 35.19 45.63 20.37
CA ALA A 2 35.21 44.21 20.76
C ALA A 2 33.82 43.58 21.06
N GLY A 3 32.86 44.36 21.58
CA GLY A 3 31.55 43.83 21.99
C GLY A 3 30.65 43.39 20.82
N LYS A 4 30.69 44.10 19.68
CA LYS A 4 29.88 43.76 18.50
C LYS A 4 30.31 42.46 17.82
N LYS A 5 31.61 42.13 17.88
CA LYS A 5 32.14 40.86 17.34
C LYS A 5 31.67 39.67 18.18
N LYS A 6 31.67 39.79 19.52
CA LYS A 6 31.17 38.72 20.40
C LYS A 6 29.69 38.42 20.19
N ALA A 7 28.86 39.45 20.04
CA ALA A 7 27.44 39.29 19.74
C ALA A 7 27.20 38.63 18.36
N PHE A 8 28.01 38.99 17.36
CA PHE A 8 27.94 38.38 16.03
C PHE A 8 28.33 36.89 16.06
N TRP A 9 29.39 36.53 16.78
CA TRP A 9 29.80 35.13 16.95
C TRP A 9 28.78 34.31 17.75
N PHE A 10 28.15 34.91 18.77
CA PHE A 10 27.06 34.27 19.52
C PHE A 10 25.83 34.04 18.64
N LEU A 11 25.45 35.03 17.84
CA LEU A 11 24.32 34.89 16.91
C LEU A 11 24.62 33.84 15.82
N LEU A 12 25.87 33.78 15.33
CA LEU A 12 26.28 32.79 14.34
C LEU A 12 26.24 31.36 14.90
N LEU A 13 26.69 31.16 16.15
CA LEU A 13 26.59 29.88 16.85
C LEU A 13 25.14 29.47 17.11
N PHE A 14 24.30 30.43 17.53
CA PHE A 14 22.88 30.19 17.79
C PHE A 14 22.10 29.87 16.50
N VAL A 15 22.43 30.54 15.39
CA VAL A 15 21.87 30.24 14.06
C VAL A 15 22.38 28.88 13.56
N SER A 16 23.63 28.51 13.83
CA SER A 16 24.16 27.19 13.49
C SER A 16 23.47 26.07 14.26
N GLU A 17 23.16 26.27 15.55
CA GLU A 17 22.38 25.33 16.36
C GLU A 17 20.91 25.25 15.93
N LEU A 18 20.32 26.38 15.52
CA LEU A 18 18.96 26.44 14.98
C LEU A 18 18.85 25.72 13.62
N LEU A 19 19.85 25.88 12.75
CA LEU A 19 19.94 25.16 11.48
C LEU A 19 20.21 23.66 11.68
N ALA A 20 20.97 23.29 12.72
CA ALA A 20 21.17 21.88 13.08
C ALA A 20 19.91 21.23 13.66
N ALA A 21 19.01 22.01 14.26
CA ALA A 21 17.74 21.52 14.80
C ALA A 21 16.69 21.19 13.71
N GLU A 22 16.93 21.58 12.45
CA GLU A 22 16.10 21.24 11.28
C GLU A 22 16.59 20.02 10.49
N GLU A 23 17.45 19.17 11.05
CA GLU A 23 17.57 17.81 10.49
C GLU A 23 16.25 17.07 10.70
N SER A 24 15.46 16.97 9.62
CA SER A 24 14.21 16.24 9.59
C SER A 24 14.45 14.80 10.04
N LYS A 25 14.08 14.47 11.28
CA LYS A 25 14.03 13.09 11.77
C LYS A 25 13.01 12.33 10.91
N GLN A 26 13.46 11.73 9.82
CA GLN A 26 12.67 10.76 9.07
C GLN A 26 12.21 9.68 10.06
N PRO A 27 10.90 9.40 10.19
CA PRO A 27 10.42 8.42 11.13
C PRO A 27 11.06 7.07 10.82
N LYS A 28 11.62 6.42 11.84
CA LYS A 28 12.24 5.10 11.71
C LYS A 28 11.12 4.10 11.39
N LEU A 29 11.03 3.69 10.14
CA LEU A 29 10.07 2.68 9.68
C LEU A 29 10.35 1.33 10.35
N GLY A 30 9.27 0.58 10.60
CA GLY A 30 9.34 -0.79 11.09
C GLY A 30 9.62 -1.79 9.97
N THR A 31 9.02 -2.98 10.06
CA THR A 31 9.01 -3.90 8.91
C THR A 31 8.05 -3.37 7.86
N VAL A 32 8.57 -3.18 6.65
CA VAL A 32 7.82 -2.68 5.50
C VAL A 32 7.50 -3.84 4.57
N VAL A 33 6.27 -3.90 4.07
CA VAL A 33 5.84 -4.84 3.01
C VAL A 33 5.40 -4.08 1.77
N GLY A 34 5.56 -4.71 0.61
CA GLY A 34 5.02 -4.21 -0.65
C GLY A 34 3.63 -4.80 -0.88
N ILE A 35 2.67 -3.98 -1.27
CA ILE A 35 1.33 -4.43 -1.63
C ILE A 35 1.03 -3.99 -3.06
N ASP A 36 0.68 -4.95 -3.91
CA ASP A 36 0.08 -4.68 -5.21
C ASP A 36 -1.44 -4.61 -5.08
N LEU A 37 -1.99 -3.40 -5.14
CA LEU A 37 -3.42 -3.17 -5.02
C LEU A 37 -4.07 -3.16 -6.41
N GLY A 38 -4.15 -4.35 -7.03
CA GLY A 38 -4.81 -4.51 -8.32
C GLY A 38 -6.34 -4.46 -8.22
N THR A 39 -6.99 -4.26 -9.37
CA THR A 39 -8.46 -4.20 -9.49
C THR A 39 -9.13 -5.56 -9.31
N THR A 40 -8.46 -6.63 -9.75
CA THR A 40 -9.00 -8.00 -9.78
C THR A 40 -8.27 -8.94 -8.84
N TYR A 41 -6.96 -8.77 -8.72
CA TYR A 41 -6.11 -9.51 -7.80
C TYR A 41 -5.20 -8.54 -7.07
N SER A 42 -4.91 -8.85 -5.82
CA SER A 42 -3.94 -8.15 -5.00
C SER A 42 -2.91 -9.13 -4.48
N CYS A 43 -1.67 -8.66 -4.31
CA CYS A 43 -0.60 -9.48 -3.75
C CYS A 43 0.16 -8.70 -2.68
N VAL A 44 0.79 -9.44 -1.78
CA VAL A 44 1.65 -8.87 -0.75
C VAL A 44 3.00 -9.56 -0.79
N CYS A 45 4.07 -8.76 -0.71
CA CYS A 45 5.43 -9.24 -0.75
C CYS A 45 6.25 -8.71 0.42
N ALA A 46 7.18 -9.53 0.89
CA ALA A 46 8.21 -9.14 1.83
C ALA A 46 9.58 -9.23 1.16
N TYR A 47 10.46 -8.27 1.44
CA TYR A 47 11.85 -8.35 1.01
C TYR A 47 12.70 -8.97 2.12
N ARG A 48 13.25 -10.16 1.88
CA ARG A 48 14.09 -10.90 2.85
C ARG A 48 15.27 -11.52 2.14
N ASN A 49 16.43 -11.54 2.80
CA ASN A 49 17.65 -12.20 2.30
C ASN A 49 18.07 -11.72 0.89
N GLY A 50 17.83 -10.45 0.58
CA GLY A 50 18.16 -9.89 -0.74
C GLY A 50 17.13 -10.18 -1.85
N GLN A 51 16.02 -10.86 -1.53
CA GLN A 51 15.01 -11.24 -2.51
C GLN A 51 13.62 -10.78 -2.10
N ALA A 52 12.80 -10.44 -3.10
CA ALA A 52 11.38 -10.18 -2.92
C ALA A 52 10.62 -11.52 -2.97
N GLU A 53 9.89 -11.82 -1.91
CA GLU A 53 9.07 -13.03 -1.80
C GLU A 53 7.59 -12.65 -1.76
N ILE A 54 6.80 -13.15 -2.72
CA ILE A 54 5.34 -13.09 -2.63
C ILE A 54 4.88 -14.07 -1.55
N ILE A 55 4.12 -13.55 -0.60
CA ILE A 55 3.53 -14.29 0.50
C ILE A 55 2.24 -14.95 0.02
N ALA A 56 2.10 -16.26 0.26
CA ALA A 56 0.86 -16.97 0.03
C ALA A 56 -0.15 -16.68 1.16
N ASN A 57 -1.44 -16.60 0.81
CA ASN A 57 -2.51 -16.56 1.80
C ASN A 57 -2.66 -17.90 2.53
N ASP A 58 -3.58 -17.95 3.48
CA ASP A 58 -3.96 -19.14 4.27
C ASP A 58 -4.40 -20.35 3.43
N GLN A 59 -4.93 -20.11 2.23
CA GLN A 59 -5.29 -21.14 1.24
C GLN A 59 -4.11 -21.60 0.37
N GLY A 60 -2.92 -21.04 0.56
CA GLY A 60 -1.73 -21.32 -0.25
C GLY A 60 -1.66 -20.56 -1.57
N ASN A 61 -2.60 -19.64 -1.84
CA ASN A 61 -2.61 -18.83 -3.06
C ASN A 61 -1.65 -17.65 -2.92
N ARG A 62 -0.76 -17.46 -3.91
CA ARG A 62 0.19 -16.33 -3.97
C ARG A 62 -0.45 -15.02 -4.41
N THR A 63 -1.71 -15.06 -4.82
CA THR A 63 -2.52 -13.90 -5.20
C THR A 63 -3.86 -14.01 -4.51
N ALA A 64 -4.27 -12.97 -3.82
CA ALA A 64 -5.61 -12.88 -3.29
C ALA A 64 -6.51 -12.23 -4.35
N GLN A 65 -7.70 -12.77 -4.55
CA GLN A 65 -8.69 -12.11 -5.39
C GLN A 65 -9.10 -10.80 -4.69
N SER A 66 -9.11 -9.69 -5.42
CA SER A 66 -9.58 -8.39 -4.92
C SER A 66 -11.08 -8.38 -4.63
N LEU A 67 -11.77 -9.50 -4.88
CA LEU A 67 -13.11 -9.82 -4.37
C LEU A 67 -13.03 -10.14 -2.85
N VAL A 68 -12.45 -9.23 -2.09
CA VAL A 68 -12.29 -9.34 -0.64
C VAL A 68 -13.64 -9.14 0.07
N LEU A 69 -14.65 -8.62 -0.63
CA LEU A 69 -16.02 -8.47 -0.13
C LEU A 69 -16.67 -9.79 0.28
N SER A 70 -16.31 -10.97 -0.25
CA SER A 70 -16.85 -12.22 0.31
C SER A 70 -16.10 -12.64 1.57
N ASP A 71 -14.78 -12.74 1.49
CA ASP A 71 -13.97 -13.42 2.51
C ASP A 71 -13.73 -12.56 3.75
N SER A 72 -13.51 -11.24 3.58
CA SER A 72 -13.38 -10.32 4.74
C SER A 72 -14.71 -10.08 5.45
N LEU A 73 -15.82 -10.44 4.81
CA LEU A 73 -17.16 -10.33 5.37
C LEU A 73 -17.66 -11.66 5.98
N GLU A 74 -17.07 -12.80 5.63
CA GLU A 74 -17.30 -14.08 6.31
C GLU A 74 -16.73 -14.09 7.74
N GLU A 75 -15.56 -13.47 7.96
CA GLU A 75 -15.00 -13.30 9.31
C GLU A 75 -15.80 -12.30 10.17
N SER A 76 -16.56 -11.39 9.54
CA SER A 76 -17.38 -10.41 10.25
C SER A 76 -18.76 -10.93 10.66
N SER A 77 -18.99 -12.23 10.89
CA SER A 77 -20.27 -12.82 11.41
C SER A 77 -21.57 -12.51 10.63
N GLU A 78 -21.48 -11.69 9.58
CA GLU A 78 -22.57 -11.19 8.76
C GLU A 78 -22.46 -11.87 7.39
N ARG A 79 -23.11 -13.01 7.22
CA ARG A 79 -23.17 -13.72 5.94
C ARG A 79 -24.06 -12.92 4.98
N TYR A 80 -23.47 -12.29 3.95
CA TYR A 80 -24.22 -11.56 2.92
C TYR A 80 -25.00 -12.55 2.04
N GLU A 81 -26.20 -12.17 1.60
CA GLU A 81 -26.91 -12.96 0.58
C GLU A 81 -26.25 -12.71 -0.78
N ASP A 82 -26.09 -13.76 -1.59
CA ASP A 82 -25.65 -13.65 -2.99
C ASP A 82 -26.67 -12.79 -3.75
N GLY A 83 -26.44 -11.47 -3.77
CA GLY A 83 -27.52 -10.50 -3.92
C GLY A 83 -27.05 -9.05 -4.06
N ALA A 84 -26.50 -8.75 -5.24
CA ALA A 84 -26.32 -7.43 -5.87
C ALA A 84 -25.46 -6.40 -5.11
N LEU A 85 -24.15 -6.43 -5.36
CA LEU A 85 -23.31 -5.22 -5.27
C LEU A 85 -23.90 -4.17 -6.22
N GLN A 86 -24.33 -3.04 -5.67
CA GLN A 86 -24.91 -1.96 -6.47
C GLN A 86 -24.08 -0.70 -6.33
N ALA A 87 -23.61 -0.17 -7.47
CA ALA A 87 -23.05 1.16 -7.50
C ALA A 87 -24.19 2.17 -7.29
N VAL A 88 -24.09 2.96 -6.22
CA VAL A 88 -25.04 4.03 -5.91
C VAL A 88 -24.31 5.37 -5.91
N ASN A 89 -25.01 6.44 -6.29
CA ASN A 89 -24.48 7.79 -6.17
C ASN A 89 -24.90 8.36 -4.81
N LYS A 90 -23.91 8.79 -4.02
CA LYS A 90 -24.11 9.48 -2.75
C LYS A 90 -23.42 10.83 -2.83
N ASP A 91 -24.19 11.91 -2.85
CA ASP A 91 -23.70 13.29 -2.90
C ASP A 91 -22.72 13.57 -4.06
N GLY A 92 -22.98 12.98 -5.23
CA GLY A 92 -22.13 13.12 -6.41
C GLY A 92 -20.93 12.16 -6.46
N LYS A 93 -20.75 11.31 -5.45
CA LYS A 93 -19.66 10.34 -5.35
C LYS A 93 -20.16 8.90 -5.52
N PRO A 94 -19.40 8.03 -6.19
CA PRO A 94 -19.76 6.62 -6.30
C PRO A 94 -19.56 5.92 -4.96
N PHE A 95 -20.54 5.12 -4.55
CA PHE A 95 -20.50 4.23 -3.39
C PHE A 95 -20.92 2.83 -3.83
N ILE A 96 -20.43 1.82 -3.15
CA ILE A 96 -20.84 0.44 -3.32
C ILE A 96 -21.81 0.09 -2.20
N GLN A 97 -23.03 -0.25 -2.58
CA GLN A 97 -24.06 -0.70 -1.67
C GLN A 97 -24.10 -2.22 -1.65
N VAL A 98 -24.14 -2.79 -0.45
CA VAL A 98 -24.22 -4.23 -0.21
C VAL A 98 -25.38 -4.51 0.74
N LYS A 99 -26.21 -5.49 0.39
CA LYS A 99 -27.32 -5.94 1.21
C LYS A 99 -26.88 -7.11 2.08
N ILE A 100 -26.94 -6.93 3.39
CA ILE A 100 -26.65 -7.96 4.39
C ILE A 100 -27.95 -8.72 4.68
N LYS A 101 -27.82 -9.92 5.26
CA LYS A 101 -28.90 -10.62 5.94
C LYS A 101 -29.69 -9.65 6.84
N ASP A 102 -31.01 -9.84 6.90
CA ASP A 102 -31.97 -8.98 7.62
C ASP A 102 -32.26 -7.61 6.99
N ASP A 103 -32.13 -7.49 5.65
CA ASP A 103 -32.42 -6.28 4.87
C ASP A 103 -31.57 -5.04 5.23
N VAL A 104 -30.49 -5.23 6.01
CA VAL A 104 -29.58 -4.14 6.37
C VAL A 104 -28.73 -3.77 5.16
N VAL A 105 -28.81 -2.50 4.76
CA VAL A 105 -28.05 -1.95 3.64
C VAL A 105 -26.81 -1.24 4.17
N LYS A 106 -25.62 -1.74 3.85
CA LYS A 106 -24.36 -1.00 4.08
C LYS A 106 -23.87 -0.38 2.79
N GLN A 107 -23.30 0.82 2.90
CA GLN A 107 -22.69 1.54 1.79
C GLN A 107 -21.23 1.79 2.12
N PHE A 108 -20.36 1.48 1.18
CA PHE A 108 -18.92 1.65 1.29
C PHE A 108 -18.43 2.60 0.20
N SER A 109 -17.59 3.53 0.58
CA SER A 109 -16.77 4.29 -0.35
C SER A 109 -15.74 3.39 -1.05
N PRO A 110 -15.23 3.77 -2.23
CA PRO A 110 -14.14 3.06 -2.88
C PRO A 110 -12.89 2.90 -1.99
N GLU A 111 -12.63 3.89 -1.14
CA GLU A 111 -11.53 3.90 -0.17
C GLU A 111 -11.75 2.85 0.92
N GLU A 112 -12.96 2.71 1.46
CA GLU A 112 -13.29 1.69 2.46
C GLU A 112 -13.16 0.27 1.89
N ILE A 113 -13.62 0.05 0.64
CA ILE A 113 -13.42 -1.24 -0.03
C ILE A 113 -11.94 -1.54 -0.23
N SER A 114 -11.17 -0.54 -0.67
CA SER A 114 -9.72 -0.68 -0.81
C SER A 114 -9.06 -0.96 0.54
N ALA A 115 -9.54 -0.35 1.63
CA ALA A 115 -9.05 -0.59 2.98
C ALA A 115 -9.31 -2.02 3.47
N LEU A 116 -10.45 -2.63 3.13
CA LEU A 116 -10.72 -4.04 3.42
C LEU A 116 -9.69 -4.96 2.72
N ILE A 117 -9.38 -4.69 1.46
CA ILE A 117 -8.34 -5.43 0.71
C ILE A 117 -6.98 -5.26 1.37
N LEU A 118 -6.60 -4.03 1.70
CA LEU A 118 -5.33 -3.73 2.38
C LEU A 118 -5.25 -4.39 3.77
N GLY A 119 -6.37 -4.47 4.49
CA GLY A 119 -6.50 -5.19 5.75
C GLY A 119 -6.19 -6.67 5.60
N LYS A 120 -6.77 -7.35 4.60
CA LYS A 120 -6.48 -8.77 4.35
C LYS A 120 -5.02 -9.00 3.94
N MET A 121 -4.44 -8.09 3.15
CA MET A 121 -3.02 -8.17 2.76
C MET A 121 -2.10 -8.00 3.97
N LYS A 122 -2.45 -7.09 4.88
CA LYS A 122 -1.76 -6.90 6.16
C LYS A 122 -1.84 -8.17 7.01
N GLU A 123 -3.02 -8.75 7.21
CA GLU A 123 -3.19 -9.97 8.00
C GLU A 123 -2.37 -11.14 7.44
N THR A 124 -2.38 -11.30 6.12
CA THR A 124 -1.57 -12.30 5.41
C THR A 124 -0.08 -12.11 5.72
N ALA A 125 0.42 -10.87 5.62
CA ALA A 125 1.79 -10.54 5.95
C ALA A 125 2.12 -10.71 7.45
N GLU A 126 1.21 -10.33 8.35
CA GLU A 126 1.39 -10.48 9.80
C GLU A 126 1.48 -11.95 10.20
N SER A 127 0.62 -12.79 9.62
CA SER A 127 0.61 -14.25 9.82
C SER A 127 1.93 -14.88 9.35
N TYR A 128 2.38 -14.53 8.14
CA TYR A 128 3.63 -15.05 7.57
C TYR A 128 4.88 -14.56 8.32
N LEU A 129 4.93 -13.29 8.73
CA LEU A 129 6.10 -12.69 9.37
C LEU A 129 6.13 -12.85 10.89
N GLY A 130 5.02 -13.28 11.51
CA GLY A 130 4.88 -13.45 12.96
C GLY A 130 4.95 -12.14 13.75
N LYS A 131 4.64 -10.99 13.14
CA LYS A 131 4.72 -9.66 13.78
C LYS A 131 3.75 -8.68 13.14
N LYS A 132 3.42 -7.63 13.88
CA LYS A 132 2.53 -6.55 13.40
C LYS A 132 3.18 -5.73 12.28
N ILE A 133 2.39 -5.46 11.26
CA ILE A 133 2.78 -4.65 10.09
C ILE A 133 2.04 -3.32 10.16
N LYS A 134 2.82 -2.24 10.10
CA LYS A 134 2.31 -0.86 10.14
C LYS A 134 2.70 -0.07 8.92
N ASP A 135 3.88 -0.31 8.36
CA ASP A 135 4.42 0.47 7.25
C ASP A 135 4.32 -0.32 5.95
N VAL A 136 3.85 0.32 4.88
CA VAL A 136 3.68 -0.33 3.57
C VAL A 136 4.14 0.56 2.43
N VAL A 137 4.53 -0.09 1.34
CA VAL A 137 4.67 0.53 0.03
C VAL A 137 3.57 -0.04 -0.86
N ILE A 138 2.81 0.83 -1.51
CA ILE A 138 1.68 0.42 -2.36
C ILE A 138 1.99 0.76 -3.81
N THR A 139 1.74 -0.17 -4.73
CA THR A 139 1.77 0.13 -6.17
C THR A 139 0.48 0.81 -6.61
N VAL A 140 0.60 1.75 -7.55
CA VAL A 140 -0.56 2.37 -8.20
C VAL A 140 -0.31 2.47 -9.71
N PRO A 141 -1.37 2.48 -10.54
CA PRO A 141 -1.21 2.69 -11.96
C PRO A 141 -0.49 4.01 -12.28
N ALA A 142 0.37 4.02 -13.30
CA ALA A 142 1.15 5.22 -13.64
C ALA A 142 0.27 6.42 -14.01
N TYR A 143 -0.92 6.16 -14.55
CA TYR A 143 -1.89 7.17 -14.95
C TYR A 143 -2.77 7.70 -13.79
N PHE A 144 -2.60 7.19 -12.56
CA PHE A 144 -3.31 7.74 -11.40
C PHE A 144 -2.94 9.19 -11.17
N ASN A 145 -3.96 10.04 -11.10
CA ASN A 145 -3.81 11.44 -10.70
C ASN A 145 -3.62 11.59 -9.18
N ASP A 146 -3.40 12.82 -8.73
CA ASP A 146 -3.14 13.11 -7.31
C ASP A 146 -4.32 12.73 -6.39
N ALA A 147 -5.56 12.92 -6.87
CA ALA A 147 -6.76 12.57 -6.10
C ALA A 147 -6.88 11.06 -5.90
N GLN A 148 -6.64 10.25 -6.93
CA GLN A 148 -6.67 8.78 -6.84
C GLN A 148 -5.54 8.25 -5.95
N ARG A 149 -4.35 8.85 -6.06
CA ARG A 149 -3.22 8.57 -5.17
C ARG A 149 -3.53 8.88 -3.72
N GLN A 150 -4.22 10.00 -3.47
CA GLN A 150 -4.65 10.35 -2.12
C GLN A 150 -5.70 9.37 -1.59
N ALA A 151 -6.68 8.98 -2.43
CA ALA A 151 -7.67 7.97 -2.07
C ALA A 151 -7.02 6.62 -1.69
N THR A 152 -5.97 6.19 -2.38
CA THR A 152 -5.19 4.99 -1.99
C THR A 152 -4.47 5.16 -0.65
N LYS A 153 -3.94 6.35 -0.34
CA LYS A 153 -3.35 6.64 0.98
C LYS A 153 -4.40 6.62 2.08
N ASP A 154 -5.57 7.22 1.81
CA ASP A 154 -6.68 7.27 2.75
C ASP A 154 -7.20 5.85 3.04
N ALA A 155 -7.31 4.99 2.02
CA ALA A 155 -7.58 3.57 2.19
C ALA A 155 -6.54 2.88 3.09
N GLY A 156 -5.25 3.19 2.90
CA GLY A 156 -4.18 2.72 3.80
C GLY A 156 -4.38 3.17 5.24
N ALA A 157 -4.73 4.44 5.45
CA ALA A 157 -4.99 4.98 6.78
C ALA A 157 -6.20 4.30 7.44
N ILE A 158 -7.29 4.06 6.70
CA ILE A 158 -8.49 3.33 7.17
C ILE A 158 -8.11 1.90 7.57
N ALA A 159 -7.21 1.23 6.83
CA ALA A 159 -6.69 -0.09 7.16
C ALA A 159 -5.69 -0.11 8.35
N GLY A 160 -5.39 1.06 8.94
CA GLY A 160 -4.40 1.21 10.00
C GLY A 160 -2.98 0.94 9.51
N LEU A 161 -2.67 1.36 8.27
CA LEU A 161 -1.37 1.28 7.62
C LEU A 161 -0.83 2.68 7.32
N ASN A 162 0.47 2.85 7.53
CA ASN A 162 1.25 4.00 7.07
C ASN A 162 1.79 3.72 5.66
N VAL A 163 1.25 4.41 4.66
CA VAL A 163 1.71 4.31 3.27
C VAL A 163 2.99 5.14 3.10
N ALA A 164 4.14 4.54 3.41
CA ALA A 164 5.44 5.19 3.41
C ALA A 164 5.85 5.69 2.02
N ARG A 165 5.44 4.97 0.96
CA ARG A 165 5.68 5.35 -0.43
C ARG A 165 4.63 4.74 -1.34
N MET A 166 4.32 5.44 -2.42
CA MET A 166 3.64 4.86 -3.57
C MET A 166 4.62 4.71 -4.73
N ILE A 167 4.57 3.58 -5.43
CA ILE A 167 5.40 3.30 -6.59
C ILE A 167 4.48 3.06 -7.78
N ASN A 168 4.87 3.54 -8.96
CA ASN A 168 4.13 3.21 -10.17
C ASN A 168 4.30 1.72 -10.48
N GLU A 169 3.21 1.02 -10.76
CA GLU A 169 3.22 -0.41 -11.12
C GLU A 169 4.30 -0.76 -12.17
N PRO A 170 4.45 -0.06 -13.33
CA PRO A 170 5.50 -0.40 -14.29
C PRO A 170 6.92 -0.18 -13.74
N THR A 171 7.09 0.74 -12.79
CA THR A 171 8.38 0.96 -12.11
C THR A 171 8.68 -0.17 -11.12
N ALA A 172 7.68 -0.65 -10.38
CA ALA A 172 7.84 -1.78 -9.48
C ALA A 172 8.20 -3.06 -10.26
N ALA A 173 7.55 -3.29 -11.40
CA ALA A 173 7.89 -4.39 -12.31
C ALA A 173 9.33 -4.27 -12.83
N ALA A 174 9.77 -3.07 -13.20
CA ALA A 174 11.14 -2.80 -13.62
C ALA A 174 12.18 -3.11 -12.54
N ILE A 175 11.92 -2.67 -11.31
CA ILE A 175 12.78 -2.96 -10.16
C ILE A 175 12.87 -4.48 -9.95
N SER A 176 11.74 -5.18 -9.95
CA SER A 176 11.71 -6.63 -9.75
C SER A 176 12.54 -7.38 -10.80
N TYR A 177 12.52 -6.94 -12.06
CA TYR A 177 13.30 -7.57 -13.13
C TYR A 177 14.79 -7.23 -13.08
N GLY A 178 15.10 -5.97 -12.72
CA GLY A 178 16.46 -5.43 -12.76
C GLY A 178 17.31 -5.74 -11.53
N LEU A 179 16.72 -6.17 -10.41
CA LEU A 179 17.43 -6.37 -9.13
C LEU A 179 18.64 -7.33 -9.22
N ASP A 180 18.60 -8.32 -10.11
CA ASP A 180 19.69 -9.29 -10.30
C ASP A 180 20.51 -9.09 -11.59
N LYS A 181 20.14 -8.13 -12.44
CA LYS A 181 20.79 -7.91 -13.75
C LYS A 181 21.83 -6.79 -13.69
N LYS A 182 23.08 -7.13 -14.02
CA LYS A 182 24.16 -6.15 -14.24
C LYS A 182 24.17 -5.73 -15.73
N GLY A 183 23.54 -4.61 -16.06
CA GLY A 183 23.58 -4.01 -17.41
C GLY A 183 22.37 -3.11 -17.69
N GLY A 184 22.61 -1.95 -18.31
CA GLY A 184 21.54 -1.01 -18.68
C GLY A 184 20.82 -1.45 -19.95
N GLU A 185 19.72 -2.18 -19.81
CA GLU A 185 18.81 -2.50 -20.90
C GLU A 185 17.59 -1.56 -20.87
N ASN A 186 17.18 -1.06 -22.04
CA ASN A 186 15.93 -0.30 -22.16
C ASN A 186 14.76 -1.29 -22.15
N ILE A 187 14.08 -1.41 -21.02
CA ILE A 187 12.96 -2.33 -20.85
C ILE A 187 11.64 -1.54 -20.86
N LEU A 188 10.78 -1.86 -21.82
CA LEU A 188 9.44 -1.30 -21.95
C LEU A 188 8.44 -2.23 -21.25
N PHE A 189 7.77 -1.74 -20.22
CA PHE A 189 6.71 -2.48 -19.50
C PHE A 189 5.34 -2.09 -20.06
N LEU A 190 4.68 -3.00 -20.79
CA LEU A 190 3.25 -2.91 -21.07
C LEU A 190 2.51 -3.58 -19.91
N THR A 191 1.82 -2.79 -19.09
CA THR A 191 1.05 -3.28 -17.94
C THR A 191 -0.16 -4.12 -18.39
N LEU A 192 -0.04 -5.44 -18.24
CA LEU A 192 -1.17 -6.34 -17.99
C LEU A 192 -0.77 -7.23 -16.81
N VAL A 193 -1.07 -6.72 -15.60
CA VAL A 193 -1.02 -7.42 -14.31
C VAL A 193 0.39 -7.83 -13.87
N ALA A 194 0.98 -7.08 -12.92
CA ALA A 194 2.24 -7.40 -12.25
C ALA A 194 2.30 -8.82 -11.62
N VAL A 195 1.16 -9.51 -11.52
CA VAL A 195 1.04 -10.92 -11.12
C VAL A 195 1.64 -11.90 -12.15
N HIS A 196 1.67 -11.59 -13.46
CA HIS A 196 2.11 -12.57 -14.46
C HIS A 196 3.64 -12.66 -14.64
N LEU A 197 4.42 -11.74 -14.06
CA LEU A 197 5.89 -11.76 -14.16
C LEU A 197 6.59 -12.49 -13.02
N MET A 198 5.90 -12.83 -11.92
CA MET A 198 6.47 -13.66 -10.85
C MET A 198 6.17 -15.15 -10.99
N SER A 199 5.29 -15.54 -11.91
CA SER A 199 5.06 -16.95 -12.27
C SER A 199 6.17 -17.54 -13.17
N ALA A 200 7.16 -16.73 -13.59
CA ALA A 200 8.31 -17.20 -14.37
C ALA A 200 9.55 -17.57 -13.51
N CYS A 201 9.43 -17.53 -12.17
CA CYS A 201 10.55 -17.80 -11.25
C CYS A 201 10.29 -18.93 -10.23
N CYS A 202 9.28 -19.76 -10.44
CA CYS A 202 9.11 -20.99 -9.67
C CYS A 202 9.10 -22.17 -10.64
N PRO A 203 10.14 -23.05 -10.67
CA PRO A 203 10.11 -24.29 -11.42
C PRO A 203 9.04 -25.26 -10.88
#